data_AF-A0A317LNA2-F1
#
_entry.id   AF-A0A317LNA2-F1
#
_cell.length_a   1.000
_cell.length_b   1.000
_cell.length_c   1.000
_cell.angle_alpha   90.00
_cell.angle_beta   90.00
_cell.angle_gamma   90.00
#
_symmetry.space_group_name_H-M   'P 1'
#
loop_
_entity.id
_entity.type
_entity.pdbx_description
1 polymer ?
#
loop_
_entity_poly.entity_id
_entity_poly.type
_entity_poly.pdbx_seq_one_letter_code
_entity_poly.pdbx_strand_id
1 'polypeptide(L)' 'MSPTWIDIDDEALREAMRFSGARTRDDAVNLALRVYAARHRSRTEASGERKRSEPTPGARRGKQA' A
#
# COMPACT_ATOMS: atom_id res chain seq x y z
N MET A 1 8.18 -16.97 -3.16
CA MET A 1 7.33 -16.55 -2.02
C MET A 1 7.66 -17.48 -0.86
N SER A 2 7.87 -16.97 0.36
CA SER A 2 8.09 -17.82 1.54
C SER A 2 6.73 -18.21 2.15
N PRO A 3 6.53 -19.48 2.53
CA PRO A 3 5.30 -19.91 3.19
C PRO A 3 5.21 -19.27 4.58
N THR A 4 4.05 -18.70 4.89
CA THR A 4 3.73 -18.11 6.19
C THR A 4 2.38 -18.68 6.65
N TRP A 5 2.31 -19.14 7.89
CA TRP A 5 1.08 -19.69 8.47
C TRP A 5 0.31 -18.60 9.20
N ILE A 6 -0.92 -18.35 8.77
CA ILE A 6 -1.82 -17.33 9.32
C ILE A 6 -3.21 -17.96 9.38
N ASP A 7 -3.92 -17.78 10.48
CA ASP A 7 -5.33 -18.15 10.57
C ASP A 7 -6.20 -17.11 9.84
N ILE A 8 -7.15 -17.58 9.04
CA ILE A 8 -7.98 -16.73 8.18
C ILE A 8 -9.44 -17.16 8.34
N ASP A 9 -10.33 -16.19 8.47
CA ASP A 9 -11.76 -16.43 8.41
C ASP A 9 -12.14 -17.07 7.07
N ASP A 10 -12.62 -18.31 7.15
CA ASP A 10 -13.01 -19.13 6.00
C ASP A 10 -14.14 -18.52 5.17
N GLU A 11 -15.06 -17.76 5.78
CA GLU A 11 -16.14 -17.11 5.05
C GLU A 11 -15.60 -15.92 4.26
N ALA A 12 -14.77 -15.08 4.88
CA ALA A 12 -14.11 -13.97 4.19
C ALA A 12 -13.24 -14.46 3.02
N LEU A 13 -12.55 -15.59 3.21
CA LEU A 13 -11.75 -16.22 2.15
C LEU A 13 -12.64 -16.74 1.01
N ARG A 14 -13.76 -17.39 1.31
CA ARG A 14 -14.73 -17.83 0.29
C ARG A 14 -15.27 -16.66 -0.52
N GLU A 15 -15.65 -15.56 0.13
CA GLU A 15 -16.13 -14.37 -0.57
C GLU A 15 -15.04 -13.76 -1.46
N ALA A 16 -13.81 -13.64 -0.96
CA ALA A 16 -12.67 -13.14 -1.72
C ALA A 16 -12.40 -14.01 -2.96
N MET A 17 -12.45 -15.35 -2.82
CA MET A 17 -12.35 -16.28 -3.93
C MET A 17 -13.47 -16.10 -4.95
N ARG A 18 -14.72 -15.91 -4.48
CA ARG A 18 -15.89 -15.68 -5.35
C ARG A 18 -15.76 -14.39 -6.17
N PHE A 19 -15.31 -13.29 -5.55
CA PHE A 19 -15.16 -12.00 -6.23
C PHE A 19 -13.97 -11.97 -7.19
N SER A 20 -12.90 -12.69 -6.87
CA SER A 20 -11.68 -12.72 -7.68
C SER A 20 -11.68 -13.77 -8.79
N GLY A 21 -12.50 -14.82 -8.67
CA GLY A 21 -12.41 -16.01 -9.52
C GLY A 21 -11.17 -16.89 -9.23
N ALA A 22 -10.50 -16.67 -8.09
CA ALA A 22 -9.33 -17.45 -7.71
C ALA A 22 -9.70 -18.92 -7.45
N ARG A 23 -8.90 -19.84 -7.99
CA ARG A 23 -9.13 -21.29 -7.87
C ARG A 23 -8.46 -21.89 -6.64
N THR A 24 -7.53 -21.15 -6.03
CA THR A 24 -6.79 -21.57 -4.84
C THR A 24 -6.87 -20.49 -3.76
N ARG A 25 -6.70 -20.92 -2.49
CA ARG A 25 -6.68 -20.01 -1.33
C ARG A 25 -5.50 -19.04 -1.41
N ASP A 26 -4.33 -19.54 -1.77
CA ASP A 26 -3.11 -18.75 -1.89
C ASP A 26 -3.24 -17.67 -2.96
N ASP A 27 -3.84 -17.98 -4.11
CA ASP A 27 -4.08 -17.00 -5.17
C ASP A 27 -5.03 -15.89 -4.70
N ALA A 28 -6.09 -16.26 -3.97
CA ALA A 28 -7.06 -15.31 -3.44
C ALA A 28 -6.43 -14.36 -2.43
N VAL A 29 -5.67 -14.90 -1.47
CA VAL A 29 -4.96 -14.11 -0.45
C VAL A 29 -3.92 -13.21 -1.08
N ASN A 30 -3.12 -13.74 -2.00
CA ASN A 30 -2.10 -12.95 -2.71
C ASN A 30 -2.71 -11.81 -3.51
N LEU A 31 -3.83 -12.06 -4.19
CA LEU A 31 -4.54 -11.03 -4.93
C LEU A 31 -5.12 -9.97 -3.98
N ALA A 32 -5.75 -10.38 -2.88
CA ALA A 32 -6.30 -9.45 -1.90
C ALA A 32 -5.22 -8.53 -1.32
N LEU A 33 -4.04 -9.07 -0.98
CA LEU A 33 -2.90 -8.28 -0.50
C LEU A 33 -2.39 -7.29 -1.54
N ARG A 34 -2.34 -7.69 -2.82
CA ARG A 34 -1.95 -6.79 -3.92
C ARG A 34 -2.95 -5.65 -4.11
N VAL A 35 -4.25 -5.95 -4.07
CA VAL A 35 -5.32 -4.95 -4.18
C VAL A 35 -5.26 -3.97 -3.00
N TYR A 36 -5.06 -4.48 -1.78
CA TYR A 36 -4.89 -3.64 -0.59
C TYR A 36 -3.67 -2.71 -0.74
N ALA A 37 -2.52 -3.26 -1.10
CA ALA A 37 -1.30 -2.47 -1.30
C ALA A 37 -1.46 -1.43 -2.42
N ALA A 38 -2.16 -1.77 -3.52
CA ALA A 38 -2.44 -0.83 -4.60
C ALA A 38 -3.35 0.32 -4.13
N ARG A 39 -4.43 0.01 -3.42
CA ARG A 39 -5.37 1.01 -2.86
C ARG A 39 -4.68 1.99 -1.90
N HIS A 40 -3.73 1.50 -1.11
CA HIS A 40 -3.02 2.32 -0.13
C HIS A 40 -1.86 3.11 -0.72
N ARG A 41 -1.21 2.62 -1.77
CA ARG A 41 -0.18 3.39 -2.50
C ARG A 41 -0.74 4.70 -3.07
N SER A 42 -1.95 4.65 -3.64
CA SER A 42 -2.66 5.85 -4.12
C SER A 42 -2.88 6.90 -3.03
N ARG A 43 -2.97 6.47 -1.76
CA ARG A 43 -3.22 7.35 -0.61
C ARG A 43 -1.93 7.92 -0.01
N THR A 44 -0.86 7.13 -0.01
CA THR A 44 0.45 7.55 0.49
C THR A 44 1.17 8.47 -0.48
N GLU A 45 1.05 8.27 -1.80
CA GLU A 45 1.64 9.17 -2.81
C GLU A 45 0.98 10.57 -2.77
N ALA A 46 -0.35 10.64 -2.65
CA ALA A 46 -1.07 11.89 -2.48
C ALA A 46 -0.74 12.65 -1.16
N SER A 47 -0.18 11.95 -0.17
CA SER A 47 0.25 12.52 1.12
C SER A 47 1.75 12.84 1.14
N GLY A 48 2.56 12.13 0.34
CA GLY A 48 4.00 12.33 0.19
C GLY A 48 4.35 13.52 -0.71
N GLU A 49 3.55 13.80 -1.75
CA GLU A 49 3.75 14.95 -2.64
C GLU A 49 3.62 16.28 -1.88
N ARG A 50 2.64 16.39 -0.95
CA ARG A 50 2.43 17.61 -0.14
C ARG A 50 3.55 17.89 0.86
N LYS A 51 4.31 16.87 1.29
CA LYS A 51 5.47 17.05 2.18
C LYS A 51 6.77 17.36 1.43
N ARG A 52 6.83 17.11 0.11
CA ARG A 52 7.99 17.45 -0.73
C ARG A 52 7.93 18.89 -1.27
N SER A 53 6.77 19.53 -1.23
CA SER A 53 6.58 20.92 -1.64
C SER A 53 6.52 21.90 -0.45
N GLU A 54 7.30 21.66 0.61
CA GLU A 54 7.65 22.71 1.56
C GLU A 54 8.86 23.47 0.98
N PRO A 55 8.71 24.72 0.51
CA PRO A 55 9.87 25.49 0.10
C PRO A 55 10.65 25.86 1.35
N THR A 56 11.86 25.31 1.51
CA THR A 56 12.79 25.66 2.59
C THR A 56 12.91 27.19 2.72
N PRO A 57 12.39 27.83 3.77
CA PRO A 57 12.57 29.26 3.98
C PRO A 57 13.92 29.43 4.69
N GLY A 58 15.00 29.50 3.91
CA GLY A 58 16.34 29.50 4.50
C GLY A 58 17.48 30.06 3.66
N ALA A 59 17.22 30.61 2.47
CA ALA A 59 18.27 31.30 1.69
C ALA A 59 18.21 32.82 1.89
N ARG A 60 18.19 33.28 3.15
CA ARG A 60 18.39 34.70 3.48
C ARG A 60 19.19 34.88 4.76
N ARG A 61 20.51 34.91 4.59
CA ARG A 61 21.55 35.60 5.39
C ARG A 61 22.85 34.92 5.01
N GLY A 62 23.75 35.52 4.24
CA GLY A 62 24.21 36.89 4.32
C GLY A 62 25.68 36.85 4.74
N LYS A 63 26.45 37.82 4.24
CA LYS A 63 27.89 38.09 4.48
C LYS A 63 28.85 37.26 3.62
N GLN A 64 29.86 37.84 2.97
CA GLN A 64 30.71 38.92 3.45
C GLN A 64 31.57 39.50 2.32
N ALA A 65 31.86 40.80 2.44
CA ALA A 65 33.00 41.59 1.94
C ALA A 65 33.23 41.70 0.42
#